data_AF-A0A7C4TEW9-F1
#
_entry.id   AF-A0A7C4TEW9-F1
#
_cell.length_a   1.000
_cell.length_b   1.000
_cell.length_c   1.000
_cell.angle_alpha   90.00
_cell.angle_beta   90.00
_cell.angle_gamma   90.00
#
_symmetry.space_group_name_H-M   'P 1'
#
loop_
_entity.id
_entity.type
_entity.pdbx_description
1 polymer ?
#
loop_
_entity_poly.entity_id
_entity_poly.type
_entity_poly.pdbx_seq_one_letter_code
_entity_poly.pdbx_strand_id
1 'polypeptide(L)'
;MLGGLLFFTGGSIGIIRLPDFYTRMHPAGKLDSMGSLLVIIGLFLYILKIPNLLNVLTGLKIVLIAVFVYLSSPTATHCIVDAAMRAGLEPWKK
;
A
#
# COMPACT_ATOMS: atom_id res chain seq x y z
N MET A 1 -8.68 -11.20 0.33
CA MET A 1 -7.32 -11.79 0.28
C MET A 1 -6.82 -12.05 -1.14
N LEU A 2 -7.53 -12.82 -1.98
CA LEU A 2 -7.09 -13.06 -3.37
C LEU A 2 -6.91 -11.78 -4.18
N GLY A 3 -7.84 -10.81 -4.07
CA GLY A 3 -7.68 -9.51 -4.74
C GLY A 3 -6.44 -8.76 -4.27
N GLY A 4 -6.13 -8.79 -2.96
CA GLY A 4 -4.91 -8.19 -2.41
C GLY A 4 -3.64 -8.85 -2.94
N LEU A 5 -3.64 -10.19 -3.08
CA LEU A 5 -2.54 -10.92 -3.70
C LEU A 5 -2.29 -10.46 -5.15
N LEU A 6 -3.33 -10.30 -5.95
CA LEU A 6 -3.22 -9.82 -7.33
C LEU A 6 -2.62 -8.40 -7.40
N PHE A 7 -3.00 -7.52 -6.48
CA PHE A 7 -2.45 -6.17 -6.43
C PHE A 7 -0.98 -6.16 -5.98
N PHE A 8 -0.62 -6.98 -4.98
CA PHE A 8 0.79 -7.08 -4.54
C PHE A 8 1.70 -7.70 -5.60
N THR A 9 1.24 -8.73 -6.32
CA THR A 9 2.03 -9.30 -7.43
C THR A 9 2.16 -8.31 -8.57
N GLY A 10 1.08 -7.61 -8.93
CA GLY A 10 1.10 -6.54 -9.94
C GLY A 10 2.04 -5.40 -9.54
N GLY A 11 2.03 -4.97 -8.28
CA GLY A 11 2.94 -3.95 -7.74
C GLY A 11 4.41 -4.38 -7.82
N SER A 12 4.71 -5.61 -7.38
CA SER A 12 6.06 -6.17 -7.42
C SER A 12 6.60 -6.26 -8.85
N ILE A 13 5.78 -6.76 -9.79
CA ILE A 13 6.15 -6.83 -11.21
C ILE A 13 6.33 -5.43 -11.79
N GLY A 14 5.45 -4.48 -11.44
CA GLY A 14 5.53 -3.08 -11.88
C GLY A 14 6.84 -2.40 -11.46
N ILE A 15 7.31 -2.65 -10.23
CA ILE A 15 8.59 -2.11 -9.75
C ILE A 15 9.78 -2.68 -10.54
N ILE A 16 9.78 -3.98 -10.86
CA ILE A 16 10.88 -4.62 -11.60
C ILE A 16 10.89 -4.20 -13.07
N ARG A 17 9.72 -4.04 -13.69
CA ARG A 17 9.58 -3.84 -15.14
C ARG A 17 9.72 -2.38 -15.58
N LEU A 18 9.44 -1.42 -14.70
CA LEU A 18 9.43 -0.01 -15.09
C LEU A 18 10.85 0.58 -15.19
N PRO A 19 11.10 1.44 -16.20
CA PRO A 19 12.45 1.85 -16.56
C PRO A 19 13.06 2.86 -15.60
N ASP A 20 12.24 3.64 -14.89
CA ASP A 20 12.68 4.83 -14.17
C ASP A 20 12.15 4.91 -12.74
N PHE A 21 12.88 5.60 -11.86
CA PHE A 21 12.53 5.78 -10.45
C PHE A 21 11.11 6.31 -10.24
N TYR A 22 10.75 7.40 -10.93
CA TYR A 22 9.42 7.99 -10.81
C TYR A 22 8.33 7.06 -11.35
N THR A 23 8.63 6.33 -12.42
CA THR A 23 7.70 5.34 -12.96
C THR A 23 7.53 4.15 -12.01
N ARG A 24 8.58 3.68 -11.34
CA ARG A 24 8.54 2.61 -10.31
C ARG A 24 7.80 3.02 -9.03
N MET A 25 7.83 4.31 -8.69
CA MET A 25 7.10 4.85 -7.54
C MET A 25 5.58 4.78 -7.71
N HIS A 26 5.07 4.83 -8.93
CA HIS A 26 3.63 4.74 -9.20
C HIS A 26 3.00 3.39 -8.80
N PRO A 27 3.51 2.21 -9.26
CA PRO A 27 3.02 0.93 -8.78
C PRO A 27 3.33 0.71 -7.30
N ALA A 28 4.48 1.18 -6.80
CA ALA A 28 4.84 1.08 -5.39
C ALA A 28 3.86 1.82 -4.47
N GLY A 29 3.31 2.97 -4.88
CA GLY A 29 2.30 3.67 -4.10
C GLY A 29 0.89 3.12 -4.29
N LYS A 30 0.42 3.05 -5.55
CA LYS A 30 -0.99 2.72 -5.85
C LYS A 30 -1.35 1.27 -5.60
N LEU A 31 -0.55 0.34 -6.13
CA LEU A 31 -0.89 -1.09 -6.08
C LEU A 31 -0.68 -1.63 -4.66
N ASP A 32 0.35 -1.15 -3.94
CA ASP A 32 0.59 -1.49 -2.54
C ASP A 32 -0.56 -1.05 -1.63
N SER A 33 -0.95 0.24 -1.72
CA SER A 33 -2.05 0.78 -0.90
C SER A 33 -3.35 0.01 -1.17
N MET A 34 -3.72 -0.20 -2.44
CA MET A 34 -4.92 -0.96 -2.79
C MET A 34 -4.85 -2.42 -2.32
N GLY A 35 -3.69 -3.07 -2.48
CA GLY A 35 -3.47 -4.44 -2.03
C GLY A 35 -3.64 -4.57 -0.52
N SER A 36 -3.02 -3.68 0.25
CA SER A 36 -3.15 -3.64 1.71
C SER A 36 -4.59 -3.42 2.17
N LEU A 37 -5.34 -2.52 1.52
CA LEU A 37 -6.76 -2.27 1.83
C LEU A 37 -7.60 -3.55 1.68
N LEU A 38 -7.45 -4.27 0.56
CA LEU A 38 -8.20 -5.50 0.29
C LEU A 38 -7.83 -6.64 1.25
N VAL A 39 -6.58 -6.70 1.71
CA VAL A 39 -6.15 -7.68 2.73
C VAL A 39 -6.73 -7.32 4.09
N ILE A 40 -6.63 -6.06 4.50
CA ILE A 40 -7.13 -5.58 5.79
C ILE A 40 -8.65 -5.76 5.89
N ILE A 41 -9.42 -5.40 4.85
CA ILE A 41 -10.86 -5.65 4.81
C ILE A 41 -11.16 -7.15 4.95
N GLY A 42 -10.42 -8.00 4.24
CA GLY A 42 -10.58 -9.45 4.34
C GLY A 42 -10.30 -9.98 5.77
N LEU A 43 -9.28 -9.45 6.42
CA LEU A 43 -8.92 -9.81 7.80
C LEU A 43 -9.96 -9.32 8.81
N PHE A 44 -10.48 -8.09 8.62
CA PHE A 44 -11.53 -7.53 9.46
C PHE A 44 -12.82 -8.37 9.38
N LEU A 45 -13.25 -8.75 8.18
CA LEU A 45 -14.41 -9.63 7.98
C LEU A 45 -14.19 -11.03 8.57
N TYR A 46 -12.96 -11.56 8.51
CA TYR A 46 -12.63 -12.86 9.10
C TYR A 46 -12.75 -12.84 10.64
N ILE A 47 -12.24 -11.80 11.28
CA ILE A 47 -12.28 -11.67 12.75
C ILE A 47 -13.71 -11.44 13.25
N LEU A 48 -14.55 -10.74 12.49
CA LEU A 48 -15.96 -10.52 12.83
C LEU A 48 -16.86 -11.76 12.70
N LYS A 49 -16.40 -12.86 12.09
CA LYS A 49 -17.22 -14.08 11.96
C LYS A 49 -17.63 -14.67 13.31
N ILE A 50 -16.79 -14.54 14.33
CA ILE A 50 -17.05 -15.02 15.68
C ILE A 50 -17.17 -13.79 16.59
N PRO A 51 -18.38 -13.34 16.94
CA PRO A 51 -18.56 -12.15 17.76
C PRO A 51 -18.15 -12.46 19.21
N ASN A 52 -16.91 -12.13 19.53
CA ASN A 52 -16.37 -12.12 20.90
C ASN A 52 -15.85 -10.70 21.19
N LEU A 53 -15.95 -10.24 22.44
CA LEU A 53 -15.51 -8.89 22.86
C LEU A 53 -14.05 -8.63 22.48
N LEU A 54 -13.19 -9.65 22.59
CA LEU A 54 -11.78 -9.60 22.18
C LEU A 54 -11.61 -9.42 20.65
N ASN A 55 -12.48 -10.04 19.86
CA ASN A 55 -12.43 -9.96 18.40
C ASN A 55 -12.89 -8.57 17.91
N VAL A 56 -13.88 -7.98 18.57
CA VAL A 56 -14.32 -6.60 18.29
C VAL A 56 -13.19 -5.60 18.55
N LEU A 57 -12.49 -5.74 19.69
CA LEU A 57 -11.35 -4.88 20.01
C LEU A 57 -10.20 -5.06 19.00
N THR A 58 -9.96 -6.28 18.54
CA THR A 58 -8.95 -6.57 17.53
C THR A 58 -9.33 -5.98 16.17
N GLY A 59 -10.61 -6.05 15.78
CA GLY A 59 -11.12 -5.39 14.58
C GLY A 59 -10.91 -3.88 14.59
N LEU A 60 -11.15 -3.22 15.73
CA LEU A 60 -10.90 -1.78 15.89
C LEU A 60 -9.40 -1.44 15.70
N LYS A 61 -8.50 -2.23 16.29
CA LYS A 61 -7.04 -2.05 16.10
C LYS A 61 -6.63 -2.15 14.63
N ILE A 62 -7.21 -3.11 13.90
CA ILE A 62 -6.92 -3.30 12.47
C ILE A 62 -7.37 -2.09 11.64
N VAL A 63 -8.56 -1.54 11.92
CA VAL A 63 -9.04 -0.32 11.25
C VAL A 63 -8.12 0.86 11.56
N LEU A 64 -7.69 1.02 12.80
CA LEU A 64 -6.75 2.08 13.20
C LEU A 64 -5.42 1.97 12.43
N ILE A 65 -4.88 0.75 12.31
CA ILE A 65 -3.66 0.49 11.52
C ILE A 65 -3.90 0.84 10.04
N ALA A 66 -5.06 0.49 9.47
CA ALA A 66 -5.40 0.80 8.08
C ALA A 66 -5.36 2.30 7.81
N VAL A 67 -6.00 3.09 8.69
CA VAL A 67 -6.01 4.56 8.59
C VAL A 67 -4.60 5.12 8.70
N PHE A 68 -3.81 4.62 9.65
CA PHE A 68 -2.42 5.05 9.84
C PHE A 68 -1.57 4.78 8.60
N VAL A 69 -1.64 3.56 8.03
CA VAL A 69 -0.90 3.18 6.82
C VAL A 69 -1.33 4.04 5.62
N TYR A 70 -2.62 4.33 5.50
CA TYR A 70 -3.16 5.18 4.43
C TYR A 70 -2.71 6.64 4.51
N LEU A 71 -2.47 7.16 5.71
CA LEU A 71 -1.87 8.47 5.88
C LEU A 71 -0.36 8.43 5.63
N SER A 72 0.34 7.42 6.15
CA SER A 72 1.80 7.35 6.05
C SER A 72 2.29 7.09 4.63
N SER A 73 1.56 6.30 3.83
CA SER A 73 1.92 5.92 2.45
C SER A 73 2.10 7.13 1.50
N PRO A 74 1.13 8.05 1.34
CA PRO A 74 1.30 9.22 0.48
C PRO A 74 2.36 10.19 1.02
N THR A 75 2.47 10.35 2.35
CA THR A 75 3.50 11.19 2.96
C THR A 75 4.90 10.65 2.66
N ALA A 76 5.12 9.35 2.85
CA ALA A 76 6.39 8.69 2.54
C ALA A 76 6.73 8.82 1.05
N THR A 77 5.75 8.54 0.17
CA THR A 77 5.93 8.66 -1.29
C THR A 77 6.31 10.09 -1.67
N HIS A 78 5.62 11.09 -1.14
CA HIS A 78 5.93 12.50 -1.43
C HIS A 78 7.34 12.90 -0.97
N CYS A 79 7.75 12.51 0.25
CA CYS A 79 9.10 12.78 0.75
C CYS A 79 10.17 12.09 -0.10
N ILE A 80 9.92 10.87 -0.57
CA ILE A 80 10.85 10.12 -1.42
C ILE A 80 10.98 10.78 -2.81
N VAL A 81 9.86 11.22 -3.42
CA VAL A 81 9.91 11.98 -4.69
C VAL A 81 10.69 13.28 -4.51
N ASP A 82 10.38 14.07 -3.48
CA ASP A 82 11.04 15.35 -3.24
C ASP A 82 12.55 15.18 -3.01
N ALA A 83 12.95 14.16 -2.25
CA ALA A 83 14.35 13.82 -2.07
C ALA A 83 15.03 13.41 -3.39
N ALA A 84 14.37 12.62 -4.24
CA ALA A 84 14.90 12.21 -5.55
C ALA A 84 15.04 13.40 -6.52
N MET A 85 14.07 14.31 -6.52
CA MET A 85 14.12 15.55 -7.31
C MET A 85 15.30 16.44 -6.87
N ARG A 86 15.49 16.60 -5.55
CA ARG A 86 16.63 17.36 -5.00
C ARG A 86 17.98 16.70 -5.24
N ALA A 87 18.01 15.37 -5.33
CA ALA A 87 19.20 14.60 -5.71
C ALA A 87 19.53 14.69 -7.21
N GLY A 88 18.68 15.35 -8.02
CA GLY A 88 18.90 15.54 -9.45
C GLY A 88 18.57 14.32 -10.31
N LEU A 89 17.75 13.38 -9.82
CA LEU A 89 17.28 12.28 -10.69
C LEU A 89 16.37 12.84 -11.78
N GLU A 90 16.82 12.72 -13.02
CA GLU A 90 16.03 13.12 -14.18
C GLU A 90 14.93 12.09 -14.48
N PRO A 91 13.67 12.53 -14.70
CA PRO A 91 12.61 11.64 -15.13
C PRO A 91 12.89 11.08 -16.53
N TRP A 92 12.60 9.80 -16.73
CA TRP A 92 12.74 9.19 -18.05
C TRP A 92 11.80 9.83 -19.07
N LYS A 93 12.38 10.30 -20.17
CA LYS A 93 11.67 10.78 -21.36
C LYS A 93 11.87 9.77 -22.50
N LYS A 94 10.78 9.41 -23.16
CA LYS A 94 10.82 8.64 -24.41
C LYS A 94 11.41 9.46 -25.55
#